data_AF-U5ND75-F1
#
_entry.id   AF-U5ND75-F1
#
_cell.length_a   1.000
_cell.length_b   1.000
_cell.length_c   1.000
_cell.angle_alpha   90.00
_cell.angle_beta   90.00
_cell.angle_gamma   90.00
#
_symmetry.space_group_name_H-M   'P 1'
#
loop_
_entity.id
_entity.type
_entity.pdbx_description
1 polymer ?
#
loop_
_entity_poly.entity_id
_entity_poly.type
_entity_poly.pdbx_seq_one_letter_code
_entity_poly.pdbx_strand_id
1 'polypeptide(L)' 'MSNKSKLQEKLITFSCNSCNSTYKLLSNDTSSPIVQLDICAACHPFYLGKLASESNLGPAEKLKEKFASGRLNSK' A
#
# COMPACT_ATOMS: atom_id res chain seq x y z
N MET A 1 -32.56 24.28 22.72
CA MET A 1 -31.54 23.33 23.23
C MET A 1 -31.10 22.42 22.11
N SER A 2 -29.78 22.23 21.98
CA SER A 2 -29.09 21.61 20.86
C SER A 2 -29.61 20.20 20.53
N ASN A 3 -30.24 20.02 19.37
CA ASN A 3 -30.48 18.69 18.81
C ASN A 3 -29.13 18.15 18.32
N LYS A 4 -28.38 17.49 19.21
CA LYS A 4 -27.23 16.67 18.82
C LYS A 4 -27.78 15.53 17.95
N SER A 5 -27.65 15.69 16.64
CA SER A 5 -27.91 14.64 15.65
C SER A 5 -27.13 13.40 16.05
N LYS A 6 -27.87 12.33 16.31
CA LYS A 6 -27.37 11.04 16.77
C LYS A 6 -26.50 10.43 15.67
N LEU A 7 -25.18 10.51 15.81
CA LEU A 7 -24.25 9.73 14.98
C LEU A 7 -24.50 8.26 15.31
N GLN A 8 -25.14 7.53 14.39
CA GLN A 8 -25.39 6.10 14.54
C GLN A 8 -24.13 5.39 14.05
N GLU A 9 -23.28 4.96 14.98
CA GLU A 9 -22.07 4.20 14.67
C GLU A 9 -22.47 2.76 14.34
N LYS A 10 -22.42 2.38 13.05
CA LYS A 10 -22.75 1.04 12.59
C LYS A 10 -21.50 0.30 12.17
N LEU A 11 -21.43 -1.00 12.48
CA LEU A 11 -20.38 -1.88 11.99
C LEU A 11 -20.64 -2.20 10.51
N ILE A 12 -19.72 -1.79 9.65
CA ILE A 12 -19.79 -1.99 8.19
C ILE A 12 -18.59 -2.81 7.73
N THR A 13 -18.82 -3.66 6.73
CA THR A 13 -17.76 -4.45 6.10
C THR A 13 -17.24 -3.73 4.86
N PHE A 14 -15.98 -3.35 4.86
CA PHE A 14 -15.27 -2.80 3.73
C PHE A 14 -14.54 -3.92 3.00
N SER A 15 -14.83 -4.11 1.72
CA SER A 15 -14.22 -5.13 0.87
C SER A 15 -13.34 -4.45 -0.16
N CYS A 16 -12.07 -4.82 -0.24
CA CYS A 16 -11.18 -4.25 -1.26
C CYS A 16 -11.15 -5.12 -2.52
N ASN A 17 -11.32 -4.48 -3.68
CA ASN A 17 -11.41 -5.14 -4.98
C ASN A 17 -10.04 -5.67 -5.49
N SER A 18 -8.93 -5.08 -5.04
CA SER A 18 -7.58 -5.43 -5.51
C SER A 18 -6.92 -6.54 -4.68
N CYS A 19 -7.08 -6.53 -3.35
CA CYS A 19 -6.47 -7.49 -2.41
C CYS A 19 -7.47 -8.52 -1.85
N ASN A 20 -8.76 -8.43 -2.18
CA ASN A 20 -9.86 -9.22 -1.58
C ASN A 20 -9.89 -9.20 -0.04
N SER A 21 -9.25 -8.21 0.58
CA SER A 21 -9.22 -8.08 2.03
C SER A 21 -10.52 -7.45 2.55
N THR A 22 -10.98 -7.92 3.70
CA THR A 22 -12.21 -7.42 4.34
C THR A 22 -11.89 -6.77 5.69
N TYR A 23 -12.42 -5.58 5.92
CA TYR A 23 -12.24 -4.82 7.15
C TYR A 23 -13.60 -4.52 7.76
N LYS A 24 -13.75 -4.75 9.07
CA LYS A 24 -14.96 -4.38 9.80
C LYS A 24 -14.66 -3.12 10.60
N LEU A 25 -15.26 -2.01 10.19
CA LEU A 25 -15.03 -0.69 10.81
C LEU A 25 -16.36 -0.06 11.24
N LEU A 26 -16.27 0.83 12.21
CA LEU A 26 -17.39 1.67 12.61
C LEU A 26 -17.47 2.86 11.65
N SER A 27 -18.60 3.03 11.00
CA SER A 27 -18.84 4.16 10.11
C SER A 27 -20.27 4.67 10.27
N ASN A 28 -20.45 5.95 9.97
CA ASN A 28 -21.77 6.60 9.98
C ASN A 28 -22.61 6.26 8.73
N ASP A 29 -21.97 5.68 7.73
CA ASP A 29 -22.62 5.38 6.47
C ASP A 29 -23.78 4.41 6.68
N THR A 30 -24.98 4.81 6.27
CA THR A 30 -26.18 3.99 6.46
C THR A 30 -26.61 3.33 5.15
N SER A 31 -25.96 3.69 4.04
CA SER A 31 -26.42 3.37 2.68
C SER A 31 -26.22 1.90 2.30
N SER A 32 -25.13 1.26 2.75
CA SER A 32 -24.86 -0.16 2.45
C SER A 32 -24.16 -0.93 3.57
N PRO A 33 -24.46 -2.23 3.76
CA PRO A 33 -23.77 -3.07 4.73
C PRO A 33 -22.36 -3.47 4.25
N ILE A 34 -22.11 -3.38 2.94
CA ILE A 34 -20.84 -3.72 2.29
C ILE A 34 -20.42 -2.52 1.44
N VAL A 35 -19.22 -2.00 1.69
CA VAL A 35 -18.62 -0.90 0.93
C VAL A 35 -17.43 -1.47 0.15
N GLN A 36 -17.43 -1.25 -1.16
CA GLN A 36 -16.32 -1.67 -2.02
C GLN A 36 -15.26 -0.57 -2.05
N LEU A 37 -14.01 -0.95 -1.78
CA LEU A 37 -12.84 -0.06 -1.77
C LEU A 37 -11.88 -0.45 -2.89
N ASP A 38 -11.29 0.55 -3.54
CA ASP A 38 -10.29 0.31 -4.59
C ASP A 38 -8.90 0.05 -4.01
N ILE A 39 -8.54 0.76 -2.93
CA ILE A 39 -7.20 0.69 -2.32
C ILE A 39 -7.32 0.39 -0.83
N CYS A 40 -6.64 -0.67 -0.39
CA CYS A 40 -6.52 -1.11 1.02
C CYS A 40 -5.13 -0.80 1.58
N ALA A 41 -4.96 -0.87 2.90
CA ALA A 41 -3.63 -0.77 3.53
C ALA A 41 -2.64 -1.84 3.01
N ALA A 42 -3.15 -3.00 2.58
CA ALA A 42 -2.33 -4.05 1.97
C ALA A 42 -1.97 -3.78 0.49
N CYS A 43 -2.68 -2.89 -0.21
CA CYS A 43 -2.46 -2.57 -1.63
C CYS A 43 -1.78 -1.21 -1.85
N HIS A 44 -1.82 -0.30 -0.88
CA HIS A 44 -1.32 1.05 -1.11
C HIS A 44 0.22 1.01 -1.26
N PRO A 45 0.79 1.48 -2.39
CA PRO A 45 2.22 1.34 -2.72
C PRO A 45 3.19 1.82 -1.63
N PHE A 46 2.74 2.80 -0.83
CA PHE A 46 3.44 3.27 0.36
C PHE A 46 3.73 2.14 1.38
N TYR A 47 2.74 1.31 1.70
CA TYR A 47 2.88 0.22 2.67
C TYR A 47 3.59 -1.01 2.08
N LEU A 48 3.62 -1.16 0.75
CA LEU A 48 4.40 -2.22 0.10
C LEU A 48 5.90 -1.90 0.02
N GLY A 49 6.33 -0.68 0.34
CA GLY A 49 7.75 -0.30 0.30
C GLY A 49 8.36 -0.26 -1.10
N LYS A 50 7.55 -0.37 -2.16
CA LYS A 50 8.02 -0.51 -3.55
C LYS A 50 8.78 0.71 -4.08
N LEU A 51 8.64 1.87 -3.43
CA LEU A 51 9.33 3.11 -3.80
C LEU A 51 10.68 3.30 -3.09
N ALA A 52 10.94 2.59 -1.98
CA ALA A 52 12.17 2.78 -1.21
C ALA A 52 13.34 1.94 -1.73
N SER A 53 13.04 0.85 -2.45
CA SER A 53 14.03 -0.14 -2.91
C SER A 53 14.24 -0.13 -4.43
N GLU A 54 13.69 0.85 -5.15
CA GLU A 54 14.14 1.11 -6.52
C GLU A 54 15.57 1.66 -6.42
N SER A 55 16.46 0.68 -6.33
CA SER A 55 17.90 0.71 -6.47
C SER A 55 18.30 1.96 -7.24
N ASN A 56 18.88 2.91 -6.53
CA ASN A 56 19.77 3.87 -7.14
C ASN A 56 20.90 3.02 -7.76
N LEU A 57 20.72 2.57 -9.03
CA LEU A 57 21.76 2.09 -9.94
C LEU A 57 22.68 3.28 -10.21
N GLY A 58 23.33 3.70 -9.14
CA GLY A 58 24.22 4.82 -9.14
C GLY A 58 25.54 4.41 -9.76
N PRO A 59 26.51 5.32 -9.69
CA PRO A 59 27.88 5.03 -10.08
C PRO A 59 28.46 3.77 -9.41
N ALA A 60 27.97 3.38 -8.22
CA ALA A 60 28.41 2.20 -7.48
C ALA A 60 28.14 0.87 -8.21
N GLU A 61 26.99 0.69 -8.87
CA GLU A 61 26.71 -0.54 -9.62
C GLU A 61 27.51 -0.59 -10.92
N LYS A 62 27.66 0.54 -11.62
CA LYS A 62 28.54 0.65 -12.80
C LYS A 62 30.00 0.36 -12.45
N LEU A 63 30.43 0.75 -11.25
CA LEU A 63 31.77 0.48 -10.74
C LEU A 63 31.94 -1.02 -10.43
N LYS A 64 30.95 -1.66 -9.80
CA LYS A 64 30.93 -3.11 -9.55
C LYS A 64 31.07 -3.91 -10.86
N GLU A 65 30.36 -3.52 -11.92
CA GLU A 65 30.45 -4.16 -13.24
C GLU A 65 31.84 -4.02 -13.86
N LYS A 66 32.45 -2.83 -13.79
CA LYS A 66 33.81 -2.58 -14.28
C LYS A 66 34.87 -3.38 -13.51
N PHE A 67 34.72 -3.53 -12.20
CA PHE A 67 35.60 -4.36 -11.39
C PHE A 67 35.38 -5.87 -11.61
N ALA A 68 34.18 -6.28 -12.02
CA ALA A 68 33.92 -7.66 -12.41
C ALA A 68 34.57 -7.99 -13.77
N SER A 69 34.43 -7.11 -14.77
CA SER A 69 35.03 -7.31 -16.09
C SER A 69 36.56 -7.19 -16.08
N GLY A 70 37.12 -6.27 -15.30
CA GLY A 70 38.58 -6.11 -15.14
C GLY A 70 39.26 -7.33 -14.50
N ARG A 71 38.58 -8.05 -13.59
CA ARG A 71 39.11 -9.27 -12.96
C ARG A 71 39.16 -10.48 -13.91
N LEU A 72 38.30 -10.53 -14.93
CA LEU A 72 38.27 -11.63 -15.91
C LEU A 72 39.37 -11.48 -16.97
N ASN A 73 39.86 -10.27 -17.22
CA ASN A 73 40.89 -9.98 -18.23
C ASN A 73 42.33 -9.99 -17.68
N SER A 74 42.51 -10.44 -16.43
CA SER A 74 43.81 -10.51 -15.73
C SER A 74 44.32 -11.96 -15.59
N LYS A 75 43.81 -12.89 -16.39
CA LYS A 75 44.17 -14.30 -16.37
C LYS A 75 44.67 -14.77 -17.73
#